data_AF-A0A1H3QFJ5-F1
#
_entry.id   AF-A0A1H3QFJ5-F1
#
_cell.length_a   1.000
_cell.length_b   1.000
_cell.length_c   1.000
_cell.angle_alpha   90.00
_cell.angle_beta   90.00
_cell.angle_gamma   90.00
#
_symmetry.space_group_name_H-M   'P 1'
#
loop_
_entity.id
_entity.type
_entity.pdbx_description
1 polymer ?
#
loop_
_entity_poly.entity_id
_entity_poly.type
_entity_poly.pdbx_seq_one_letter_code
_entity_poly.pdbx_strand_id
1 'polypeptide(L)'
;MIDMEQVHNFAVKWCDKFRDQKINYIELVDRYMADDCVALGFEMDCGNAFAEKYGKAVNDYEELDKIIDDVKDIKLLGSAIYSRWRYFNHWAYMGEEILEFKNRLWFILALSRLAILTGKNMFIFEGTPKKIRIISNNVCYGPCPEPTDEVEQRITINAEGRVWFSAYVFGDGLGQYKKSRTKNYKIEKIVSEKILNTVANYFSKEYDEVFATDIGDWQMELTNTEDETYKFRGSLCSDFEVDGIDLSDFIRESLEMNDLYVFDGNCKPDKVNKISIEYHRITKINPKQPIGEETEYVTWDYTEQLVVDRESESIEHIQNIGTGCIVSRKYKVEGGVEGLLDGLDAEYLFDNIVGNPSDIVETPNETKDYTITIDFKESPQRVIKGTFDKKGLPDDWAEFAETVFNFMCFYGLGEILNPSVYEKVKRRKGEYIFCSVIFDEGYKSYYYITDDDSIEVGDFVLVTVGNDNHTAVVEVINIEYFSEEDAPLPVNKTKHIIRKCTEGDYHRYKSKRRNPYLPN
;
A
#
# COMPACT_ATOMS: atom_id res chain seq x y z
N MET A 1 -21.51 43.51 19.57
CA MET A 1 -21.10 42.11 19.82
C MET A 1 -21.15 41.44 18.46
N ILE A 2 -20.10 40.73 18.04
CA ILE A 2 -20.12 40.05 16.73
C ILE A 2 -21.22 38.98 16.78
N ASP A 3 -22.04 38.93 15.73
CA ASP A 3 -23.06 37.91 15.55
C ASP A 3 -22.38 36.61 15.08
N MET A 4 -22.32 35.61 15.97
CA MET A 4 -21.60 34.36 15.71
C MET A 4 -22.23 33.56 14.57
N GLU A 5 -23.56 33.66 14.39
CA GLU A 5 -24.24 32.99 13.28
C GLU A 5 -23.81 33.58 11.94
N GLN A 6 -23.68 34.92 11.87
CA GLN A 6 -23.20 35.59 10.66
C GLN A 6 -21.74 35.24 10.33
N VAL A 7 -20.86 35.17 11.35
CA VAL A 7 -19.47 34.74 11.14
C VAL A 7 -19.41 33.29 10.68
N HIS A 8 -20.21 32.41 11.29
CA HIS A 8 -20.28 31.02 10.89
C HIS A 8 -20.72 30.86 9.43
N ASN A 9 -21.80 31.54 9.05
CA ASN A 9 -22.30 31.53 7.67
C ASN A 9 -21.27 32.09 6.67
N PHE A 10 -20.54 33.13 7.04
CA PHE A 10 -19.42 33.65 6.25
C PHE A 10 -18.31 32.59 6.08
N ALA A 11 -17.86 32.00 7.18
CA ALA A 11 -16.78 31.03 7.18
C ALA A 11 -17.12 29.81 6.32
N VAL A 12 -18.32 29.24 6.49
CA VAL A 12 -18.82 28.11 5.67
C VAL A 12 -18.93 28.48 4.20
N LYS A 13 -19.56 29.62 3.87
CA LYS A 13 -19.73 30.11 2.49
C LYS A 13 -18.39 30.23 1.76
N TRP A 14 -17.42 30.89 2.36
CA TRP A 14 -16.13 31.11 1.72
C TRP A 14 -15.27 29.85 1.72
N CYS A 15 -15.32 29.03 2.78
CA CYS A 15 -14.63 27.74 2.78
C CYS A 15 -15.14 26.86 1.62
N ASP A 16 -16.46 26.78 1.41
CA ASP A 16 -17.07 26.01 0.31
C ASP A 16 -16.58 26.47 -1.07
N LYS A 17 -16.41 27.79 -1.27
CA LYS A 17 -15.82 28.37 -2.48
C LYS A 17 -14.35 28.01 -2.64
N PHE A 18 -13.56 28.17 -1.59
CA PHE A 18 -12.14 27.80 -1.60
C PHE A 18 -11.92 26.30 -1.78
N ARG A 19 -12.88 25.44 -1.40
CA ARG A 19 -12.82 24.00 -1.67
C ARG A 19 -13.31 23.61 -3.07
N ASP A 20 -13.88 24.52 -3.87
CA ASP A 20 -14.39 24.19 -5.21
C ASP A 20 -13.27 24.19 -6.26
N GLN A 21 -12.76 23.01 -6.62
CA GLN A 21 -11.67 22.84 -7.60
C GLN A 21 -11.92 23.54 -8.94
N LYS A 22 -13.18 23.71 -9.35
CA LYS A 22 -13.56 24.29 -10.65
C LYS A 22 -13.81 25.81 -10.58
N ILE A 23 -13.67 26.41 -9.40
CA ILE A 23 -13.93 27.84 -9.21
C ILE A 23 -12.96 28.69 -10.03
N ASN A 24 -13.49 29.70 -10.71
CA ASN A 24 -12.67 30.72 -11.33
C ASN A 24 -12.12 31.66 -10.26
N TYR A 25 -10.83 31.98 -10.29
CA TYR A 25 -10.19 32.86 -9.30
C TYR A 25 -10.90 34.21 -9.16
N ILE A 26 -11.54 34.72 -10.23
CA ILE A 26 -12.31 35.97 -10.22
C ILE A 26 -13.39 35.92 -9.13
N GLU A 27 -14.04 34.78 -8.92
CA GLU A 27 -15.08 34.62 -7.89
C GLU A 27 -14.53 34.63 -6.46
N LEU A 28 -13.22 34.42 -6.30
CA LEU A 28 -12.50 34.48 -5.03
C LEU A 28 -11.91 35.87 -4.78
N VAL A 29 -11.43 36.55 -5.82
CA VAL A 29 -10.83 37.89 -5.68
C VAL A 29 -11.84 39.03 -5.85
N ASP A 30 -13.11 38.78 -6.09
CA ASP A 30 -14.13 39.84 -6.21
C ASP A 30 -14.42 40.54 -4.87
N ARG A 31 -14.94 41.78 -4.92
CA ARG A 31 -15.23 42.66 -3.79
C ARG A 31 -16.13 42.06 -2.71
N TYR A 32 -16.91 41.03 -3.02
CA TYR A 32 -17.88 40.44 -2.09
C TYR A 32 -17.24 39.93 -0.80
N MET A 33 -16.01 39.40 -0.84
CA MET A 33 -15.34 38.96 0.40
C MET A 33 -14.99 40.14 1.30
N ALA A 34 -14.56 41.27 0.73
CA ALA A 34 -14.34 42.49 1.49
C ALA A 34 -15.62 43.02 2.12
N ASP A 35 -16.70 43.08 1.33
CA ASP A 35 -17.99 43.57 1.80
C ASP A 35 -18.49 42.71 2.98
N ASP A 36 -18.36 41.38 2.89
CA ASP A 36 -18.70 40.46 3.98
C ASP A 36 -17.79 40.68 5.22
N CYS A 37 -16.46 40.77 5.05
CA CYS A 37 -15.52 40.99 6.15
C CYS A 37 -15.78 42.32 6.89
N VAL A 38 -16.05 43.39 6.15
CA VAL A 38 -16.37 44.71 6.71
C VAL A 38 -17.68 44.66 7.50
N ALA A 39 -18.70 43.96 6.99
CA ALA A 39 -19.97 43.81 7.69
C ALA A 39 -19.82 43.08 9.04
N LEU A 40 -18.88 42.13 9.13
CA LEU A 40 -18.57 41.39 10.35
C LEU A 40 -17.64 42.15 11.31
N GLY A 41 -17.10 43.29 10.88
CA GLY A 41 -16.17 44.11 11.66
C GLY A 41 -14.77 43.51 11.76
N PHE A 42 -14.35 42.72 10.77
CA PHE A 42 -12.96 42.31 10.62
C PHE A 42 -12.11 43.46 10.07
N GLU A 43 -10.90 43.58 10.58
CA GLU A 43 -10.00 44.68 10.26
C GLU A 43 -8.97 44.24 9.23
N MET A 44 -8.80 45.03 8.17
CA MET A 44 -7.70 44.87 7.24
C MET A 44 -6.47 45.58 7.81
N ASP A 45 -5.70 44.85 8.60
CA ASP A 45 -4.49 45.32 9.30
C ASP A 45 -3.20 44.88 8.61
N CYS A 46 -3.29 44.45 7.34
CA CYS A 46 -2.21 43.81 6.58
C CYS A 46 -1.65 42.53 7.23
N GLY A 47 -2.38 41.92 8.17
CA GLY A 47 -1.98 40.70 8.88
C GLY A 47 -1.03 40.95 10.05
N ASN A 48 -0.78 42.21 10.42
CA ASN A 48 0.21 42.58 11.43
C ASN A 48 -0.09 41.97 12.80
N ALA A 49 -1.34 42.05 13.28
CA ALA A 49 -1.71 41.53 14.60
C ALA A 49 -1.59 40.00 14.66
N PHE A 50 -1.95 39.31 13.57
CA PHE A 50 -1.81 37.86 13.49
C PHE A 50 -0.34 37.44 13.41
N ALA A 51 0.47 38.17 12.64
CA ALA A 51 1.91 37.94 12.51
C ALA A 51 2.67 38.20 13.82
N GLU A 52 2.28 39.21 14.60
CA GLU A 52 2.89 39.48 15.90
C GLU A 52 2.72 38.29 16.87
N LYS A 53 1.59 37.59 16.77
CA LYS A 53 1.26 36.46 17.67
C LYS A 53 1.75 35.11 17.15
N TYR A 54 1.62 34.85 15.84
CA TYR A 54 1.88 33.53 15.25
C TYR A 54 2.96 33.55 14.16
N GLY A 55 3.66 34.67 13.98
CA GLY A 55 4.81 34.77 13.09
C GLY A 55 4.46 34.47 11.63
N LYS A 56 5.18 33.49 11.05
CA LYS A 56 5.06 33.10 9.64
C LYS A 56 3.72 32.50 9.27
N ALA A 57 2.96 31.99 10.24
CA ALA A 57 1.63 31.42 10.03
C ALA A 57 0.64 32.39 9.34
N VAL A 58 0.90 33.70 9.35
CA VAL A 58 0.10 34.68 8.59
C VAL A 58 0.11 34.41 7.08
N ASN A 59 1.26 33.97 6.55
CA ASN A 59 1.52 33.82 5.11
C ASN A 59 1.87 32.38 4.69
N ASP A 60 2.22 31.51 5.64
CA ASP A 60 2.66 30.14 5.39
C ASP A 60 1.62 29.12 5.88
N TYR A 61 1.13 28.29 4.97
CA TYR A 61 0.17 27.22 5.26
C TYR A 61 0.75 26.17 6.22
N GLU A 62 2.00 25.74 6.03
CA GLU A 62 2.60 24.68 6.85
C GLU A 62 2.83 25.16 8.29
N GLU A 63 3.10 26.46 8.47
CA GLU A 63 3.22 27.07 9.80
C GLU A 63 1.85 27.33 10.43
N LEU A 64 0.82 27.65 9.65
CA LEU A 64 -0.55 27.79 10.14
C LEU A 64 -1.09 26.45 10.63
N ASP A 65 -0.89 25.38 9.86
CA ASP A 65 -1.36 24.02 10.17
C ASP A 65 -0.89 23.53 11.54
N LYS A 66 0.39 23.79 11.88
CA LYS A 66 0.97 23.44 13.18
C LYS A 66 0.30 24.13 14.37
N ILE A 67 -0.34 25.29 14.18
CA ILE A 67 -0.85 26.14 15.27
C ILE A 67 -2.36 26.39 15.19
N ILE A 68 -3.04 25.90 14.14
CA ILE A 68 -4.42 26.29 13.83
C ILE A 68 -5.38 25.98 15.00
N ASP A 69 -5.17 24.87 15.68
CA ASP A 69 -5.99 24.45 16.82
C ASP A 69 -5.83 25.35 18.05
N ASP A 70 -4.69 26.02 18.19
CA ASP A 70 -4.43 26.99 19.25
C ASP A 70 -5.04 28.36 18.95
N VAL A 71 -5.42 28.63 17.70
CA VAL A 71 -6.11 29.86 17.33
C VAL A 71 -7.55 29.79 17.84
N LYS A 72 -7.84 30.57 18.89
CA LYS A 72 -9.18 30.73 19.50
C LYS A 72 -9.81 32.12 19.28
N ASP A 73 -9.02 33.11 18.85
CA ASP A 73 -9.50 34.48 18.71
C ASP A 73 -10.16 34.68 17.33
N ILE A 74 -11.49 34.70 17.35
CA ILE A 74 -12.37 34.83 16.16
C ILE A 74 -12.09 36.13 15.41
N LYS A 75 -11.91 37.25 16.12
CA LYS A 75 -11.66 38.55 15.49
C LYS A 75 -10.30 38.57 14.83
N LEU A 76 -9.29 38.10 15.53
CA LEU A 76 -7.91 38.05 15.03
C LEU A 76 -7.81 37.17 13.78
N LEU A 77 -8.43 35.99 13.79
CA LEU A 77 -8.44 35.08 12.66
C LEU A 77 -9.24 35.65 11.47
N GLY A 78 -10.41 36.23 11.72
CA GLY A 78 -11.21 36.88 10.68
C GLY A 78 -10.48 38.07 10.02
N SER A 79 -9.80 38.90 10.82
CA SER A 79 -8.93 39.98 10.31
C SER A 79 -7.75 39.43 9.50
N ALA A 80 -7.12 38.34 9.93
CA ALA A 80 -6.04 37.71 9.17
C ALA A 80 -6.52 37.19 7.80
N ILE A 81 -7.70 36.55 7.76
CA ILE A 81 -8.35 36.11 6.51
C ILE A 81 -8.60 37.30 5.60
N TYR A 82 -9.15 38.39 6.13
CA TYR A 82 -9.43 39.59 5.35
C TYR A 82 -8.15 40.23 4.79
N SER A 83 -7.14 40.38 5.63
CA SER A 83 -5.82 40.92 5.27
C SER A 83 -5.13 40.07 4.19
N ARG A 84 -5.14 38.74 4.33
CA ARG A 84 -4.52 37.86 3.33
C ARG A 84 -5.31 37.87 2.02
N TRP A 85 -6.63 37.87 2.06
CA TRP A 85 -7.44 38.02 0.85
C TRP A 85 -7.13 39.35 0.13
N ARG A 86 -6.98 40.43 0.89
CA ARG A 86 -6.67 41.76 0.34
C ARG A 86 -5.35 41.78 -0.43
N TYR A 87 -4.36 41.00 0.01
CA TYR A 87 -3.10 40.82 -0.71
C TYR A 87 -3.33 40.29 -2.13
N PHE A 88 -4.09 39.21 -2.32
CA PHE A 88 -4.34 38.66 -3.66
C PHE A 88 -5.21 39.56 -4.53
N ASN A 89 -6.10 40.34 -3.90
CA ASN A 89 -6.97 41.27 -4.62
C ASN A 89 -6.25 42.57 -5.06
N HIS A 90 -5.16 43.02 -4.40
CA HIS A 90 -4.53 44.33 -4.67
C HIS A 90 -3.01 44.32 -4.88
N TRP A 91 -2.27 43.34 -4.36
CA TRP A 91 -0.81 43.38 -4.28
C TRP A 91 -0.11 42.20 -4.93
N ALA A 92 -0.77 41.04 -5.06
CA ALA A 92 -0.25 39.92 -5.82
C ALA A 92 0.02 40.33 -7.27
N TYR A 93 1.03 39.70 -7.89
CA TYR A 93 1.38 39.99 -9.27
C TYR A 93 0.28 39.50 -10.21
N MET A 94 -0.27 38.31 -9.92
CA MET A 94 -1.46 37.75 -10.55
C MET A 94 -2.47 37.33 -9.48
N GLY A 95 -3.74 37.76 -9.62
CA GLY A 95 -4.80 37.35 -8.70
C GLY A 95 -5.07 35.83 -8.69
N GLU A 96 -4.68 35.15 -9.78
CA GLU A 96 -4.72 33.68 -9.93
C GLU A 96 -3.87 32.94 -8.90
N GLU A 97 -2.83 33.60 -8.34
CA GLU A 97 -1.96 33.02 -7.29
C GLU A 97 -2.76 32.57 -6.06
N ILE A 98 -3.96 33.11 -5.84
CA ILE A 98 -4.87 32.68 -4.75
C ILE A 98 -5.29 31.21 -4.87
N LEU A 99 -5.27 30.65 -6.09
CA LEU A 99 -5.60 29.25 -6.38
C LEU A 99 -4.41 28.31 -6.21
N GLU A 100 -3.19 28.84 -6.09
CA GLU A 100 -2.00 28.00 -5.87
C GLU A 100 -2.18 27.17 -4.59
N PHE A 101 -1.74 25.92 -4.64
CA PHE A 101 -1.95 24.91 -3.61
C PHE A 101 -1.76 25.45 -2.18
N LYS A 102 -0.61 26.06 -1.89
CA LYS A 102 -0.30 26.58 -0.54
C LYS A 102 -1.19 27.75 -0.11
N ASN A 103 -1.55 28.63 -1.05
CA ASN A 103 -2.40 29.78 -0.74
C ASN A 103 -3.83 29.35 -0.49
N ARG A 104 -4.34 28.46 -1.34
CA ARG A 104 -5.66 27.90 -1.26
C ARG A 104 -5.87 27.12 0.04
N LEU A 105 -4.94 26.24 0.40
CA LEU A 105 -5.00 25.48 1.65
C LEU A 105 -4.97 26.36 2.88
N TRP A 106 -4.21 27.47 2.87
CA TRP A 106 -4.22 28.41 3.98
C TRP A 106 -5.63 28.99 4.23
N PHE A 107 -6.34 29.39 3.17
CA PHE A 107 -7.70 29.92 3.32
C PHE A 107 -8.68 28.86 3.79
N ILE A 108 -8.62 27.65 3.24
CA ILE A 108 -9.45 26.52 3.68
C ILE A 108 -9.23 26.28 5.17
N LEU A 109 -7.98 26.18 5.61
CA LEU A 109 -7.63 25.93 6.99
C LEU A 109 -8.14 27.04 7.94
N ALA A 110 -7.89 28.29 7.59
CA ALA A 110 -8.32 29.44 8.39
C ALA A 110 -9.85 29.58 8.46
N LEU A 111 -10.55 29.40 7.34
CA LEU A 111 -12.01 29.49 7.27
C LEU A 111 -12.68 28.29 7.96
N SER A 112 -12.16 27.08 7.81
CA SER A 112 -12.64 25.91 8.54
C SER A 112 -12.51 26.09 10.04
N ARG A 113 -11.35 26.59 10.50
CA ARG A 113 -11.14 26.91 11.92
C ARG A 113 -12.11 27.97 12.41
N LEU A 114 -12.34 29.01 11.61
CA LEU A 114 -13.29 30.07 11.95
C LEU A 114 -14.71 29.52 12.11
N ALA A 115 -15.15 28.66 11.19
CA ALA A 115 -16.47 28.03 11.26
C ALA A 115 -16.63 27.15 12.51
N ILE A 116 -15.60 26.37 12.88
CA ILE A 116 -15.58 25.54 14.10
C ILE A 116 -15.71 26.40 15.36
N LEU A 117 -15.05 27.57 15.40
CA LEU A 117 -15.10 28.46 16.56
C LEU A 117 -16.46 29.15 16.74
N THR A 118 -17.26 29.25 15.68
CA THR A 118 -18.47 30.10 15.66
C THR A 118 -19.78 29.33 15.55
N GLY A 119 -19.76 28.01 15.30
CA GLY A 119 -20.97 27.22 15.13
C GLY A 119 -20.74 25.72 15.03
N LYS A 120 -21.71 25.00 14.47
CA LYS A 120 -21.66 23.54 14.29
C LYS A 120 -20.61 23.17 13.25
N ASN A 121 -19.83 22.11 13.49
CA ASN A 121 -18.85 21.67 12.51
C ASN A 121 -19.57 20.98 11.33
N MET A 122 -19.58 21.65 10.17
CA MET A 122 -20.19 21.12 8.95
C MET A 122 -19.23 20.26 8.11
N PHE A 123 -17.98 20.11 8.55
CA PHE A 123 -16.91 19.41 7.82
C PHE A 123 -16.68 17.97 8.29
N ILE A 124 -17.30 17.57 9.41
CA ILE A 124 -17.38 16.19 9.87
C ILE A 124 -18.86 15.81 9.97
N PHE A 125 -19.18 14.56 9.68
CA PHE A 125 -20.55 14.08 9.74
C PHE A 125 -21.00 13.86 11.18
N GLU A 126 -22.20 14.37 11.52
CA GLU A 126 -22.84 14.15 12.82
C GLU A 126 -24.27 13.59 12.69
N GLY A 127 -24.62 12.70 13.61
CA GLY A 127 -25.96 12.10 13.72
C GLY A 127 -26.09 10.74 13.03
N THR A 128 -27.32 10.34 12.73
CA THR A 128 -27.61 9.06 12.05
C THR A 128 -27.82 9.30 10.56
N PRO A 129 -27.09 8.60 9.66
CA PRO A 129 -27.22 8.83 8.22
C PRO A 129 -28.56 8.31 7.69
N LYS A 130 -29.22 9.16 6.89
CA LYS A 130 -30.52 8.88 6.26
C LYS A 130 -30.40 8.72 4.75
N LYS A 131 -29.44 9.41 4.13
CA LYS A 131 -29.25 9.45 2.68
C LYS A 131 -27.82 9.85 2.35
N ILE A 132 -27.27 9.24 1.31
CA ILE A 132 -26.01 9.61 0.69
C ILE A 132 -26.26 9.90 -0.80
N ARG A 133 -25.59 10.91 -1.33
CA ARG A 133 -25.50 11.17 -2.77
C ARG A 133 -24.04 11.39 -3.14
N ILE A 134 -23.55 10.64 -4.13
CA ILE A 134 -22.19 10.77 -4.66
C ILE A 134 -22.29 11.15 -6.12
N ILE A 135 -21.48 12.11 -6.53
CA ILE A 135 -21.26 12.52 -7.91
C ILE A 135 -19.77 12.32 -8.18
N SER A 136 -19.43 11.51 -9.16
CA SER A 136 -18.05 11.20 -9.54
C SER A 136 -17.86 11.60 -10.99
N ASN A 137 -16.83 12.37 -11.29
CA ASN A 137 -16.55 12.88 -12.62
C ASN A 137 -15.09 12.61 -12.98
N ASN A 138 -14.84 11.79 -14.01
CA ASN A 138 -13.50 11.34 -14.37
C ASN A 138 -12.80 12.25 -15.40
N VAL A 139 -13.39 13.40 -15.76
CA VAL A 139 -12.72 14.37 -16.64
C VAL A 139 -11.48 14.88 -15.93
N CYS A 140 -10.33 14.63 -16.54
CA CYS A 140 -9.02 14.85 -15.96
C CYS A 140 -8.11 15.64 -16.93
N TYR A 141 -6.88 15.91 -16.51
CA TYR A 141 -5.89 16.52 -17.39
C TYR A 141 -5.40 15.47 -18.40
N GLY A 142 -5.70 15.68 -19.68
CA GLY A 142 -5.34 14.73 -20.71
C GLY A 142 -6.04 15.00 -22.05
N PRO A 143 -6.05 14.01 -22.96
CA PRO A 143 -6.85 14.08 -24.17
C PRO A 143 -8.31 14.39 -23.84
N CYS A 144 -8.94 15.24 -24.66
CA CYS A 144 -10.38 15.49 -24.54
C CYS A 144 -11.13 14.16 -24.70
N PRO A 145 -12.06 13.80 -23.78
CA PRO A 145 -12.89 12.61 -23.93
C PRO A 145 -13.70 12.64 -25.23
N GLU A 146 -13.97 11.48 -25.80
CA GLU A 146 -14.86 11.35 -26.95
C GLU A 146 -16.32 11.61 -26.52
N PRO A 147 -17.20 12.08 -27.43
CA PRO A 147 -18.59 12.38 -27.10
C PRO A 147 -19.38 11.23 -26.46
N THR A 148 -18.95 9.99 -26.69
CA THR A 148 -19.57 8.75 -26.18
C THR A 148 -18.96 8.25 -24.88
N ASP A 149 -17.85 8.83 -24.42
CA ASP A 149 -17.16 8.37 -23.21
C ASP A 149 -17.98 8.74 -21.98
N GLU A 150 -18.19 7.80 -21.06
CA GLU A 150 -18.87 8.02 -19.79
C GLU A 150 -17.97 8.82 -18.86
N VAL A 151 -18.38 10.04 -18.54
CA VAL A 151 -17.54 10.98 -17.79
C VAL A 151 -18.05 11.30 -16.39
N GLU A 152 -19.33 11.08 -16.13
CA GLU A 152 -19.91 11.40 -14.83
C GLU A 152 -20.95 10.36 -14.41
N GLN A 153 -20.87 9.96 -13.15
CA GLN A 153 -21.84 9.10 -12.50
C GLN A 153 -22.44 9.79 -11.29
N ARG A 154 -23.74 9.59 -11.09
CA ARG A 154 -24.48 10.11 -9.93
C ARG A 154 -25.21 8.96 -9.30
N ILE A 155 -24.95 8.72 -8.02
CA ILE A 155 -25.63 7.72 -7.24
C ILE A 155 -26.25 8.33 -5.98
N THR A 156 -27.45 7.89 -5.63
CA THR A 156 -28.12 8.26 -4.37
C THR A 156 -28.69 7.01 -3.73
N ILE A 157 -28.39 6.83 -2.44
CA ILE A 157 -28.86 5.69 -1.63
C ILE A 157 -29.55 6.28 -0.40
N ASN A 158 -30.72 5.75 -0.02
CA ASN A 158 -31.39 6.16 1.21
C ASN A 158 -31.55 4.98 2.20
N ALA A 159 -31.87 5.31 3.45
CA ALA A 159 -32.06 4.35 4.54
C ALA A 159 -33.26 3.40 4.34
N GLU A 160 -34.08 3.61 3.31
CA GLU A 160 -35.16 2.70 2.92
C GLU A 160 -34.75 1.70 1.82
N GLY A 161 -33.45 1.67 1.48
CA GLY A 161 -32.88 0.80 0.46
C GLY A 161 -33.13 1.25 -0.98
N ARG A 162 -33.64 2.47 -1.22
CA ARG A 162 -33.83 2.96 -2.60
C ARG A 162 -32.51 3.48 -3.16
N VAL A 163 -32.18 3.01 -4.35
CA VAL A 163 -30.99 3.40 -5.11
C VAL A 163 -31.43 4.10 -6.39
N TRP A 164 -30.88 5.29 -6.63
CA TRP A 164 -31.01 6.02 -7.90
C TRP A 164 -29.63 6.21 -8.51
N PHE A 165 -29.44 5.67 -9.70
CA PHE A 165 -28.20 5.79 -10.45
C PHE A 165 -28.47 6.43 -11.82
N SER A 166 -27.58 7.31 -12.23
CA SER A 166 -27.50 7.82 -13.60
C SER A 166 -26.07 8.10 -14.00
N ALA A 167 -25.72 7.70 -15.22
CA ALA A 167 -24.46 8.04 -15.83
C ALA A 167 -24.63 8.96 -17.02
N TYR A 168 -23.57 9.70 -17.33
CA TYR A 168 -23.54 10.76 -18.31
C TYR A 168 -22.29 10.65 -19.17
N VAL A 169 -22.47 10.79 -20.49
CA VAL A 169 -21.36 10.85 -21.45
C VAL A 169 -20.95 12.28 -21.74
N PHE A 170 -19.72 12.47 -22.20
CA PHE A 170 -19.13 13.78 -22.47
C PHE A 170 -19.98 14.64 -23.40
N GLY A 171 -20.61 14.02 -24.41
CA GLY A 171 -21.54 14.69 -25.31
C GLY A 171 -20.87 15.83 -26.09
N ASP A 172 -21.40 17.05 -25.93
CA ASP A 172 -20.89 18.24 -26.63
C ASP A 172 -19.79 18.97 -25.83
N GLY A 173 -19.36 18.39 -24.70
CA GLY A 173 -18.34 18.94 -23.79
C GLY A 173 -18.84 20.07 -22.88
N LEU A 174 -17.93 20.67 -22.12
CA LEU A 174 -18.13 21.92 -21.35
C LEU A 174 -19.35 21.91 -20.40
N GLY A 175 -19.57 20.79 -19.67
CA GLY A 175 -20.64 20.66 -18.69
C GLY A 175 -22.03 20.37 -19.27
N GLN A 176 -22.14 20.17 -20.58
CA GLN A 176 -23.37 19.75 -21.26
C GLN A 176 -23.43 18.23 -21.43
N TYR A 177 -23.12 17.49 -20.35
CA TYR A 177 -23.11 16.04 -20.39
C TYR A 177 -24.51 15.48 -20.70
N LYS A 178 -24.55 14.42 -21.50
CA LYS A 178 -25.79 13.78 -21.92
C LYS A 178 -25.99 12.51 -21.11
N LYS A 179 -27.17 12.36 -20.48
CA LYS A 179 -27.48 11.15 -19.72
C LYS A 179 -27.49 9.94 -20.65
N SER A 180 -26.65 8.95 -20.37
CA SER A 180 -26.48 7.74 -21.19
C SER A 180 -27.28 6.56 -20.65
N ARG A 181 -27.24 6.34 -19.33
CA ARG A 181 -27.94 5.22 -18.67
C ARG A 181 -28.44 5.60 -17.28
N THR A 182 -29.44 4.86 -16.81
CA THR A 182 -30.00 5.00 -15.45
C THR A 182 -30.47 3.66 -14.93
N LYS A 183 -30.35 3.47 -13.62
CA LYS A 183 -30.81 2.27 -12.92
C LYS A 183 -31.44 2.72 -11.60
N ASN A 184 -32.72 2.41 -11.39
CA ASN A 184 -33.42 2.70 -10.15
C ASN A 184 -33.99 1.41 -9.60
N TYR A 185 -33.62 1.05 -8.38
CA TYR A 185 -33.98 -0.23 -7.79
C TYR A 185 -33.98 -0.14 -6.26
N LYS A 186 -34.32 -1.24 -5.62
CA LYS A 186 -34.35 -1.35 -4.16
C LYS A 186 -33.45 -2.49 -3.72
N ILE A 187 -32.57 -2.21 -2.76
CA ILE A 187 -31.76 -3.18 -2.03
C ILE A 187 -32.38 -3.48 -0.66
N GLU A 188 -31.89 -4.51 0.01
CA GLU A 188 -32.30 -4.80 1.38
C GLU A 188 -31.93 -3.64 2.31
N LYS A 189 -32.82 -3.32 3.26
CA LYS A 189 -32.64 -2.21 4.18
C LYS A 189 -31.34 -2.33 4.97
N ILE A 190 -31.00 -3.54 5.43
CA ILE A 190 -29.77 -3.82 6.18
C ILE A 190 -28.51 -3.49 5.36
N VAL A 191 -28.52 -3.74 4.05
CA VAL A 191 -27.40 -3.41 3.15
C VAL A 191 -27.27 -1.89 3.04
N SER A 192 -28.38 -1.17 2.81
CA SER A 192 -28.35 0.29 2.74
C SER A 192 -27.91 0.95 4.05
N GLU A 193 -28.35 0.42 5.19
CA GLU A 193 -27.93 0.89 6.51
C GLU A 193 -26.43 0.64 6.72
N LYS A 194 -25.92 -0.52 6.30
CA LYS A 194 -24.48 -0.83 6.38
C LYS A 194 -23.65 0.14 5.53
N ILE A 195 -24.05 0.41 4.28
CA ILE A 195 -23.38 1.41 3.42
C ILE A 195 -23.37 2.78 4.10
N LEU A 196 -24.55 3.28 4.49
CA LEU A 196 -24.70 4.61 5.08
C LEU A 196 -23.88 4.77 6.36
N ASN A 197 -23.93 3.78 7.26
CA ASN A 197 -23.19 3.83 8.52
C ASN A 197 -21.69 3.71 8.33
N THR A 198 -21.21 2.88 7.39
CA THR A 198 -19.77 2.71 7.14
C THR A 198 -19.18 4.00 6.59
N VAL A 199 -19.83 4.62 5.61
CA VAL A 199 -19.42 5.91 5.06
C VAL A 199 -19.52 7.00 6.12
N ALA A 200 -20.64 7.09 6.85
CA ALA A 200 -20.80 8.07 7.92
C ALA A 200 -19.74 7.93 9.03
N ASN A 201 -19.36 6.71 9.40
CA ASN A 201 -18.31 6.46 10.39
C ASN A 201 -16.96 6.99 9.92
N TYR A 202 -16.58 6.75 8.66
CA TYR A 202 -15.36 7.30 8.09
C TYR A 202 -15.35 8.84 8.13
N PHE A 203 -16.41 9.46 7.60
CA PHE A 203 -16.53 10.92 7.50
C PHE A 203 -16.97 11.62 8.79
N SER A 204 -17.19 10.88 9.89
CA SER A 204 -17.38 11.46 11.23
C SER A 204 -16.05 11.91 11.86
N LYS A 205 -14.93 11.52 11.25
CA LYS A 205 -13.58 11.96 11.58
C LYS A 205 -13.10 12.96 10.53
N GLU A 206 -12.05 13.70 10.86
CA GLU A 206 -11.34 14.46 9.84
C GLU A 206 -10.78 13.50 8.78
N TYR A 207 -10.94 13.86 7.51
CA TYR A 207 -10.40 13.11 6.38
C TYR A 207 -9.50 14.03 5.57
N ASP A 208 -8.43 13.47 5.03
CA ASP A 208 -7.52 14.22 4.17
C ASP A 208 -8.17 14.43 2.80
N GLU A 209 -8.45 15.69 2.47
CA GLU A 209 -8.93 16.07 1.15
C GLU A 209 -7.74 16.10 0.18
N VAL A 210 -7.62 15.05 -0.64
CA VAL A 210 -6.65 15.03 -1.74
C VAL A 210 -7.07 16.05 -2.79
N PHE A 211 -6.16 16.99 -3.08
CA PHE A 211 -6.38 18.08 -4.03
C PHE A 211 -5.48 17.89 -5.28
N ALA A 212 -5.74 16.81 -6.02
CA ALA A 212 -5.04 16.52 -7.28
C ALA A 212 -5.75 17.22 -8.45
N THR A 213 -5.00 18.00 -9.22
CA THR A 213 -5.55 18.84 -10.30
C THR A 213 -5.58 18.15 -11.66
N ASP A 214 -4.89 17.02 -11.78
CA ASP A 214 -4.68 16.26 -13.00
C ASP A 214 -5.57 15.01 -13.12
N ILE A 215 -6.39 14.74 -12.10
CA ILE A 215 -7.35 13.64 -12.05
C ILE A 215 -8.77 14.18 -11.86
N GLY A 216 -9.78 13.36 -12.16
CA GLY A 216 -11.18 13.70 -11.91
C GLY A 216 -11.53 13.85 -10.42
N ASP A 217 -12.72 14.35 -10.15
CA ASP A 217 -13.21 14.70 -8.81
C ASP A 217 -14.46 13.91 -8.42
N TRP A 218 -14.69 13.81 -7.11
CA TRP A 218 -15.96 13.36 -6.55
C TRP A 218 -16.49 14.38 -5.54
N GLN A 219 -17.82 14.43 -5.44
CA GLN A 219 -18.56 15.22 -4.47
C GLN A 219 -19.59 14.32 -3.80
N MET A 220 -19.70 14.43 -2.49
CA MET A 220 -20.63 13.65 -1.69
C MET A 220 -21.46 14.54 -0.78
N GLU A 221 -22.76 14.25 -0.72
CA GLU A 221 -23.70 14.83 0.24
C GLU A 221 -24.20 13.71 1.16
N LEU A 222 -23.95 13.83 2.47
CA LEU A 222 -24.52 12.98 3.50
C LEU A 222 -25.62 13.75 4.24
N THR A 223 -26.83 13.22 4.25
CA THR A 223 -27.95 13.80 5.00
C THR A 223 -28.27 12.95 6.22
N ASN A 224 -28.35 13.56 7.40
CA ASN A 224 -28.72 12.87 8.63
C ASN A 224 -30.26 12.81 8.84
N THR A 225 -30.70 12.20 9.94
CA THR A 225 -32.12 12.08 10.29
C THR A 225 -32.77 13.41 10.70
N GLU A 226 -31.98 14.44 11.01
CA GLU A 226 -32.41 15.81 11.29
C GLU A 226 -32.51 16.67 10.00
N ASP A 227 -32.34 16.03 8.83
CA ASP A 227 -32.35 16.66 7.50
C ASP A 227 -31.22 17.69 7.27
N GLU A 228 -30.18 17.67 8.10
CA GLU A 228 -28.95 18.42 7.86
C GLU A 228 -28.09 17.71 6.81
N THR A 229 -27.45 18.48 5.94
CA THR A 229 -26.62 17.95 4.85
C THR A 229 -25.17 18.39 5.01
N TYR A 230 -24.28 17.41 5.05
CA TYR A 230 -22.83 17.55 5.14
C TYR A 230 -22.23 17.29 3.77
N LYS A 231 -21.25 18.11 3.37
CA LYS A 231 -20.66 18.08 2.04
C LYS A 231 -19.18 17.70 2.12
N PHE A 232 -18.83 16.68 1.35
CA PHE A 232 -17.50 16.14 1.22
C PHE A 232 -17.10 16.12 -0.24
N ARG A 233 -15.81 16.14 -0.50
CA ARG A 233 -15.24 16.13 -1.85
C ARG A 233 -13.80 15.64 -1.83
N GLY A 234 -13.29 15.29 -3.00
CA GLY A 234 -11.90 14.90 -3.20
C GLY A 234 -11.64 14.52 -4.64
N SER A 235 -10.41 14.08 -4.90
CA SER A 235 -9.98 13.55 -6.20
C SER A 235 -10.28 12.04 -6.31
N LEU A 236 -10.49 11.55 -7.54
CA LEU A 236 -10.78 10.14 -7.87
C LEU A 236 -9.55 9.20 -7.74
N CYS A 237 -8.80 9.36 -6.66
CA CYS A 237 -7.70 8.48 -6.24
C CYS A 237 -7.79 8.25 -4.72
N SER A 238 -8.98 8.35 -4.15
CA SER A 238 -9.17 8.28 -2.70
C SER A 238 -9.29 6.82 -2.27
N ASP A 239 -8.32 6.35 -1.51
CA ASP A 239 -8.30 5.03 -0.88
C ASP A 239 -8.87 5.10 0.54
N PHE A 240 -10.20 5.19 0.63
CA PHE A 240 -10.88 5.25 1.92
C PHE A 240 -11.12 3.85 2.46
N GLU A 241 -10.47 3.53 3.57
CA GLU A 241 -10.54 2.22 4.20
C GLU A 241 -11.19 2.28 5.58
N VAL A 242 -12.08 1.32 5.87
CA VAL A 242 -12.66 1.09 7.20
C VAL A 242 -12.47 -0.38 7.55
N ASP A 243 -11.69 -0.66 8.59
CA ASP A 243 -11.42 -2.03 9.08
C ASP A 243 -10.89 -2.99 7.99
N GLY A 244 -9.94 -2.55 7.14
CA GLY A 244 -9.42 -3.38 6.04
C GLY A 244 -10.27 -3.36 4.77
N ILE A 245 -11.41 -2.68 4.77
CA ILE A 245 -12.37 -2.67 3.67
C ILE A 245 -12.34 -1.32 2.96
N ASP A 246 -12.01 -1.33 1.67
CA ASP A 246 -12.14 -0.17 0.80
C ASP A 246 -13.62 0.23 0.60
N LEU A 247 -13.94 1.50 0.81
CA LEU A 247 -15.31 2.00 0.72
C LEU A 247 -15.87 1.96 -0.70
N SER A 248 -15.06 2.19 -1.74
CA SER A 248 -15.50 2.16 -3.13
C SER A 248 -15.87 0.72 -3.52
N ASP A 249 -15.00 -0.24 -3.22
CA ASP A 249 -15.25 -1.66 -3.44
C ASP A 249 -16.45 -2.16 -2.64
N PHE A 250 -16.55 -1.78 -1.36
CA PHE A 250 -17.69 -2.14 -0.52
C PHE A 250 -19.02 -1.64 -1.09
N ILE A 251 -19.05 -0.41 -1.64
CA ILE A 251 -20.23 0.14 -2.29
C ILE A 251 -20.54 -0.62 -3.59
N ARG A 252 -19.54 -0.93 -4.43
CA ARG A 252 -19.73 -1.71 -5.66
C ARG A 252 -20.33 -3.09 -5.38
N GLU A 253 -19.73 -3.82 -4.45
CA GLU A 253 -20.15 -5.16 -4.05
C GLU A 253 -21.56 -5.15 -3.47
N SER A 254 -21.86 -4.21 -2.57
CA SER A 254 -23.18 -4.09 -1.93
C SER A 254 -24.30 -3.73 -2.92
N LEU A 255 -23.95 -3.13 -4.06
CA LEU A 255 -24.90 -2.70 -5.09
C LEU A 255 -24.92 -3.58 -6.33
N GLU A 256 -24.01 -4.55 -6.42
CA GLU A 256 -23.77 -5.37 -7.61
C GLU A 256 -23.54 -4.49 -8.86
N MET A 257 -22.66 -3.48 -8.72
CA MET A 257 -22.31 -2.52 -9.77
C MET A 257 -20.80 -2.24 -9.79
N ASN A 258 -20.05 -3.11 -10.45
CA ASN A 258 -18.58 -3.10 -10.45
C ASN A 258 -17.96 -1.95 -11.25
N ASP A 259 -18.76 -1.25 -12.07
CA ASP A 259 -18.35 -0.14 -12.93
C ASP A 259 -18.57 1.25 -12.29
N LEU A 260 -18.92 1.31 -11.00
CA LEU A 260 -19.09 2.58 -10.29
C LEU A 260 -17.75 3.28 -10.05
N TYR A 261 -17.68 4.58 -10.31
CA TYR A 261 -16.50 5.43 -10.06
C TYR A 261 -16.32 5.76 -8.57
N VAL A 262 -17.40 5.99 -7.83
CA VAL A 262 -17.40 6.31 -6.38
C VAL A 262 -16.28 7.30 -5.96
N PHE A 263 -15.25 6.87 -5.21
CA PHE A 263 -14.19 7.73 -4.68
C PHE A 263 -12.83 7.56 -5.37
N ASP A 264 -12.64 6.47 -6.12
CA ASP A 264 -11.37 6.03 -6.72
C ASP A 264 -11.43 5.96 -8.26
N GLY A 265 -12.54 6.36 -8.88
CA GLY A 265 -12.71 6.33 -10.33
C GLY A 265 -12.80 4.93 -10.94
N ASN A 266 -12.86 3.86 -10.14
CA ASN A 266 -12.68 2.48 -10.58
C ASN A 266 -11.36 2.26 -11.33
N CYS A 267 -10.30 2.95 -10.91
CA CYS A 267 -8.98 2.85 -11.56
C CYS A 267 -8.06 1.79 -10.95
N LYS A 268 -8.50 1.10 -9.89
CA LYS A 268 -7.70 0.05 -9.25
C LYS A 268 -7.53 -1.13 -10.22
N PRO A 269 -6.33 -1.71 -10.31
CA PRO A 269 -6.13 -2.93 -11.08
C PRO A 269 -6.98 -4.06 -10.48
N ASP A 270 -7.36 -5.01 -11.33
CA ASP A 270 -8.04 -6.22 -10.89
C ASP A 270 -7.17 -6.99 -9.89
N LYS A 271 -7.78 -7.92 -9.15
CA LYS A 271 -7.07 -8.78 -8.20
C LYS A 271 -6.93 -10.18 -8.75
N VAL A 272 -5.76 -10.76 -8.56
CA VAL A 272 -5.55 -12.19 -8.79
C VAL A 272 -6.09 -12.96 -7.60
N ASN A 273 -7.07 -13.84 -7.83
CA ASN A 273 -7.62 -14.74 -6.81
C ASN A 273 -6.83 -16.05 -6.75
N LYS A 274 -6.45 -16.59 -7.91
CA LYS A 274 -5.76 -17.87 -7.97
C LYS A 274 -4.86 -17.99 -9.19
N ILE A 275 -3.69 -18.58 -8.99
CA ILE A 275 -2.80 -19.01 -10.08
C ILE A 275 -2.59 -20.52 -9.92
N SER A 276 -2.91 -21.27 -10.97
CA SER A 276 -2.66 -22.71 -11.06
C SER A 276 -1.71 -22.99 -12.20
N ILE A 277 -0.62 -23.70 -11.92
CA ILE A 277 0.42 -24.01 -12.88
C ILE A 277 0.54 -25.52 -12.92
N GLU A 278 0.40 -26.07 -14.12
CA GLU A 278 0.62 -27.48 -14.42
C GLU A 278 1.84 -27.58 -15.32
N TYR A 279 2.84 -28.33 -14.88
CA TYR A 279 4.04 -28.64 -15.63
C TYR A 279 4.09 -30.13 -15.93
N HIS A 280 4.44 -30.47 -17.17
CA HIS A 280 4.55 -31.85 -17.63
C HIS A 280 5.87 -32.04 -18.37
N ARG A 281 6.67 -33.00 -17.91
CA ARG A 281 7.89 -33.42 -18.58
C ARG A 281 7.85 -34.91 -18.88
N ILE A 282 8.06 -35.25 -20.15
CA ILE A 282 8.26 -36.62 -20.61
C ILE A 282 9.72 -36.77 -21.02
N THR A 283 10.43 -37.74 -20.44
CA THR A 283 11.80 -38.07 -20.84
C THR A 283 11.89 -39.54 -21.28
N LYS A 284 12.46 -39.80 -22.46
CA LYS A 284 12.74 -41.15 -22.96
C LYS A 284 14.18 -41.54 -22.60
N ILE A 285 14.32 -42.58 -21.79
CA ILE A 285 15.61 -43.06 -21.29
C ILE A 285 15.96 -44.37 -22.00
N ASN A 286 17.14 -44.40 -22.62
CA ASN A 286 17.71 -45.63 -23.17
C ASN A 286 18.29 -46.48 -22.02
N PRO A 287 17.71 -47.63 -21.69
CA PRO A 287 18.25 -48.47 -20.64
C PRO A 287 19.58 -49.11 -21.12
N LYS A 288 20.54 -49.28 -20.20
CA LYS A 288 21.83 -49.93 -20.51
C LYS A 288 21.69 -51.41 -20.89
N GLN A 289 20.55 -52.02 -20.58
CA GLN A 289 20.19 -53.39 -20.94
C GLN A 289 18.76 -53.40 -21.48
N PRO A 290 18.44 -54.25 -22.48
CA PRO A 290 17.08 -54.35 -23.01
C PRO A 290 16.09 -54.75 -21.92
N ILE A 291 14.93 -54.08 -21.84
CA ILE A 291 13.87 -54.39 -20.88
C ILE A 291 12.86 -55.41 -21.47
N GLY A 292 13.00 -55.75 -22.75
CA GLY A 292 12.24 -56.76 -23.48
C GLY A 292 12.59 -56.74 -24.97
N GLU A 293 12.00 -57.62 -25.78
CA GLU A 293 12.23 -57.68 -27.24
C GLU A 293 11.63 -56.47 -28.01
N GLU A 294 10.65 -55.77 -27.43
CA GLU A 294 9.90 -54.69 -28.10
C GLU A 294 10.02 -53.29 -27.45
N THR A 295 10.67 -53.15 -26.29
CA THR A 295 10.74 -51.88 -25.55
C THR A 295 12.12 -51.22 -25.70
N GLU A 296 12.23 -50.25 -26.61
CA GLU A 296 13.48 -49.53 -26.91
C GLU A 296 13.82 -48.46 -25.84
N TYR A 297 12.80 -47.85 -25.20
CA TYR A 297 12.96 -46.77 -24.22
C TYR A 297 12.12 -47.01 -22.95
N VAL A 298 12.61 -46.51 -21.81
CA VAL A 298 11.79 -46.27 -20.62
C VAL A 298 11.28 -44.84 -20.65
N THR A 299 9.97 -44.65 -20.51
CA THR A 299 9.39 -43.30 -20.38
C THR A 299 9.35 -42.90 -18.91
N TRP A 300 10.02 -41.80 -18.60
CA TRP A 300 9.90 -41.11 -17.33
C TRP A 300 8.87 -39.98 -17.46
N ASP A 301 7.72 -40.16 -16.83
CA ASP A 301 6.62 -39.21 -16.81
C ASP A 301 6.65 -38.44 -15.48
N TYR A 302 6.93 -37.14 -15.57
CA TYR A 302 7.01 -36.24 -14.42
C TYR A 302 5.98 -35.14 -14.58
N THR A 303 5.11 -34.98 -13.58
CA THR A 303 4.20 -33.83 -13.52
C THR A 303 4.41 -33.05 -12.24
N GLU A 304 4.18 -31.75 -12.31
CA GLU A 304 4.30 -30.85 -11.19
C GLU A 304 3.16 -29.84 -11.24
N GLN A 305 2.57 -29.57 -10.08
CA GLN A 305 1.48 -28.63 -9.93
C GLN A 305 1.84 -27.63 -8.84
N LEU A 306 1.65 -26.35 -9.12
CA LEU A 306 1.76 -25.26 -8.17
C LEU A 306 0.44 -24.49 -8.18
N VAL A 307 -0.20 -24.35 -7.02
CA VAL A 307 -1.44 -23.59 -6.85
C VAL A 307 -1.20 -22.53 -5.78
N VAL A 308 -1.35 -21.27 -6.14
CA VAL A 308 -1.35 -20.12 -5.23
C VAL A 308 -2.78 -19.62 -5.17
N ASP A 309 -3.39 -19.65 -3.99
CA ASP A 309 -4.83 -19.43 -3.84
C ASP A 309 -5.13 -18.47 -2.69
N ARG A 310 -5.80 -17.36 -3.04
CA ARG A 310 -6.20 -16.31 -2.11
C ARG A 310 -7.23 -16.80 -1.11
N GLU A 311 -8.27 -17.50 -1.56
CA GLU A 311 -9.40 -17.88 -0.70
C GLU A 311 -8.98 -18.84 0.41
N SER A 312 -8.13 -19.81 0.08
CA SER A 312 -7.61 -20.76 1.07
C SER A 312 -6.37 -20.25 1.83
N GLU A 313 -5.87 -19.07 1.46
CA GLU A 313 -4.61 -18.46 1.89
C GLU A 313 -3.46 -19.46 1.85
N SER A 314 -3.35 -20.19 0.74
CA SER A 314 -2.39 -21.27 0.64
C SER A 314 -1.64 -21.38 -0.68
N ILE A 315 -0.42 -21.92 -0.57
CA ILE A 315 0.38 -22.38 -1.69
C ILE A 315 0.51 -23.89 -1.60
N GLU A 316 0.03 -24.60 -2.62
CA GLU A 316 0.16 -26.05 -2.75
C GLU A 316 1.11 -26.40 -3.87
N HIS A 317 2.11 -27.23 -3.57
CA HIS A 317 3.10 -27.70 -4.52
C HIS A 317 3.13 -29.22 -4.52
N ILE A 318 2.79 -29.84 -5.65
CA ILE A 318 2.65 -31.29 -5.80
C ILE A 318 3.57 -31.75 -6.93
N GLN A 319 4.40 -32.75 -6.68
CA GLN A 319 5.28 -33.36 -7.67
C GLN A 319 4.93 -34.84 -7.78
N ASN A 320 4.65 -35.31 -9.00
CA ASN A 320 4.48 -36.73 -9.31
C ASN A 320 5.73 -37.21 -10.04
N ILE A 321 6.45 -38.14 -9.40
CA ILE A 321 7.77 -38.60 -9.84
C ILE A 321 7.67 -40.06 -10.28
N GLY A 322 7.29 -40.29 -11.54
CA GLY A 322 7.04 -41.63 -12.04
C GLY A 322 5.87 -42.32 -11.33
N THR A 323 5.88 -43.65 -11.28
CA THR A 323 4.77 -44.42 -10.71
C THR A 323 4.86 -44.55 -9.18
N GLY A 324 3.84 -44.03 -8.48
CA GLY A 324 3.64 -44.25 -7.04
C GLY A 324 4.44 -43.33 -6.10
N CYS A 325 5.22 -42.38 -6.63
CA CYS A 325 5.89 -41.36 -5.83
C CYS A 325 5.20 -40.00 -6.01
N ILE A 326 4.58 -39.52 -4.94
CA ILE A 326 3.91 -38.22 -4.89
C ILE A 326 4.52 -37.45 -3.71
N VAL A 327 5.03 -36.26 -3.98
CA VAL A 327 5.51 -35.33 -2.96
C VAL A 327 4.58 -34.13 -2.93
N SER A 328 3.95 -33.84 -1.80
CA SER A 328 3.09 -32.67 -1.63
C SER A 328 3.62 -31.76 -0.52
N ARG A 329 3.50 -30.45 -0.74
CA ARG A 329 3.79 -29.40 0.24
C ARG A 329 2.62 -28.42 0.23
N LYS A 330 2.18 -28.02 1.41
CA LYS A 330 1.13 -27.01 1.58
C LYS A 330 1.58 -25.98 2.60
N TYR A 331 1.61 -24.72 2.17
CA TYR A 331 1.89 -23.56 3.01
C TYR A 331 0.56 -22.84 3.20
N LYS A 332 0.12 -22.66 4.45
CA LYS A 332 -1.06 -21.84 4.76
C LYS A 332 -0.59 -20.66 5.60
N VAL A 333 -0.72 -19.45 5.07
CA VAL A 333 -0.13 -18.24 5.66
C VAL A 333 -1.14 -17.12 5.55
N GLU A 334 -1.82 -16.85 6.67
CA GLU A 334 -2.83 -15.79 6.80
C GLU A 334 -2.22 -14.41 6.47
N GLY A 335 -2.89 -13.67 5.59
CA GLY A 335 -2.45 -12.39 5.00
C GLY A 335 -1.24 -12.48 4.06
N GLY A 336 -0.37 -13.48 4.23
CA GLY A 336 0.87 -13.62 3.46
C GLY A 336 0.64 -14.01 2.00
N VAL A 337 -0.29 -14.92 1.73
CA VAL A 337 -0.61 -15.33 0.35
C VAL A 337 -1.38 -14.22 -0.38
N GLU A 338 -2.27 -13.52 0.31
CA GLU A 338 -2.98 -12.35 -0.25
C GLU A 338 -1.98 -11.26 -0.65
N GLY A 339 -1.07 -10.91 0.26
CA GLY A 339 -0.03 -9.92 -0.02
C GLY A 339 0.92 -10.32 -1.15
N LEU A 340 1.20 -11.62 -1.32
CA LEU A 340 1.95 -12.12 -2.48
C LEU A 340 1.20 -11.89 -3.79
N LEU A 341 -0.11 -12.15 -3.82
CA LEU A 341 -0.94 -11.98 -5.01
C LEU A 341 -1.24 -10.50 -5.31
N ASP A 342 -1.36 -9.65 -4.28
CA ASP A 342 -1.54 -8.20 -4.43
C ASP A 342 -0.30 -7.50 -5.00
N GLY A 343 0.88 -8.11 -4.87
CA GLY A 343 2.12 -7.63 -5.50
C GLY A 343 2.20 -7.90 -7.01
N LEU A 344 1.26 -8.64 -7.59
CA LEU A 344 1.25 -8.96 -9.02
C LEU A 344 0.45 -7.92 -9.80
N ASP A 345 0.98 -7.49 -10.94
CA ASP A 345 0.27 -6.61 -11.87
C ASP A 345 -0.75 -7.42 -12.68
N ALA A 346 -1.98 -7.50 -12.18
CA ALA A 346 -3.05 -8.31 -12.77
C ALA A 346 -3.39 -7.93 -14.22
N GLU A 347 -3.16 -6.69 -14.64
CA GLU A 347 -3.49 -6.22 -15.99
C GLU A 347 -2.57 -6.89 -17.02
N TYR A 348 -1.28 -6.94 -16.72
CA TYR A 348 -0.22 -7.41 -17.64
C TYR A 348 0.36 -8.79 -17.30
N LEU A 349 -0.09 -9.43 -16.20
CA LEU A 349 0.45 -10.72 -15.72
C LEU A 349 0.40 -11.82 -16.79
N PHE A 350 1.57 -12.27 -17.21
CA PHE A 350 1.79 -13.28 -18.25
C PHE A 350 1.14 -12.96 -19.61
N ASP A 351 0.98 -11.67 -19.96
CA ASP A 351 0.31 -11.25 -21.20
C ASP A 351 1.21 -11.39 -22.45
N ASN A 352 2.54 -11.40 -22.28
CA ASN A 352 3.49 -11.47 -23.39
C ASN A 352 4.36 -12.74 -23.37
N ILE A 353 4.44 -13.41 -24.52
CA ILE A 353 5.31 -14.56 -24.78
C ILE A 353 6.00 -14.34 -26.12
N VAL A 354 7.33 -14.23 -26.10
CA VAL A 354 8.15 -14.03 -27.32
C VAL A 354 7.97 -15.17 -28.32
N GLY A 355 7.88 -16.40 -27.81
CA GLY A 355 7.76 -17.61 -28.62
C GLY A 355 9.07 -18.08 -29.23
N ASN A 356 9.09 -19.36 -29.58
CA ASN A 356 10.21 -19.98 -30.28
C ASN A 356 10.17 -19.69 -31.79
N PRO A 357 11.33 -19.51 -32.46
CA PRO A 357 11.37 -19.40 -33.91
C PRO A 357 10.99 -20.71 -34.59
N SER A 358 10.66 -20.68 -35.88
CA SER A 358 10.17 -21.86 -36.61
C SER A 358 11.25 -22.89 -36.97
N ASP A 359 12.53 -22.54 -36.84
CA ASP A 359 13.69 -23.37 -37.19
C ASP A 359 14.36 -24.02 -35.97
N ILE A 360 13.61 -24.21 -34.88
CA ILE A 360 14.10 -24.90 -33.68
C ILE A 360 14.43 -26.37 -33.96
N VAL A 361 15.51 -26.84 -33.32
CA VAL A 361 15.88 -28.25 -33.30
C VAL A 361 15.22 -28.89 -32.08
N GLU A 362 14.22 -29.72 -32.32
CA GLU A 362 13.54 -30.47 -31.28
C GLU A 362 14.48 -31.42 -30.52
N THR A 363 14.25 -31.59 -29.22
CA THR A 363 14.94 -32.59 -28.43
C THR A 363 14.14 -33.89 -28.47
N PRO A 364 14.52 -34.90 -29.29
CA PRO A 364 13.64 -36.03 -29.62
C PRO A 364 13.23 -36.92 -28.42
N ASN A 365 13.99 -36.84 -27.33
CA ASN A 365 13.82 -37.67 -26.14
C ASN A 365 13.31 -36.90 -24.92
N GLU A 366 12.96 -35.61 -25.05
CA GLU A 366 12.45 -34.82 -23.93
C GLU A 366 11.42 -33.80 -24.41
N THR A 367 10.24 -33.77 -23.77
CA THR A 367 9.28 -32.68 -23.89
C THR A 367 9.07 -32.04 -22.53
N LYS A 368 8.84 -30.74 -22.51
CA LYS A 368 8.58 -29.95 -21.30
C LYS A 368 7.50 -28.94 -21.65
N ASP A 369 6.32 -29.14 -21.13
CA ASP A 369 5.14 -28.35 -21.44
C ASP A 369 4.54 -27.79 -20.15
N TYR A 370 3.81 -26.69 -20.26
CA TYR A 370 3.10 -26.11 -19.13
C TYR A 370 1.72 -25.59 -19.52
N THR A 371 0.84 -25.50 -18.51
CA THR A 371 -0.40 -24.73 -18.55
C THR A 371 -0.45 -23.84 -17.32
N ILE A 372 -0.61 -22.53 -17.50
CA ILE A 372 -0.88 -21.56 -16.43
C ILE A 372 -2.34 -21.13 -16.55
N THR A 373 -3.07 -21.18 -15.45
CA THR A 373 -4.45 -20.71 -15.34
C THR A 373 -4.51 -19.64 -14.26
N ILE A 374 -5.04 -18.47 -14.60
CA ILE A 374 -5.19 -17.33 -13.71
C ILE A 374 -6.67 -17.03 -13.56
N ASP A 375 -7.16 -17.06 -12.33
CA ASP A 375 -8.50 -16.62 -11.95
C ASP A 375 -8.39 -15.23 -11.32
N PHE A 376 -9.05 -14.26 -11.95
CA PHE A 376 -9.15 -12.89 -11.45
C PHE A 376 -10.42 -12.69 -10.63
N LYS A 377 -10.54 -11.54 -9.95
CA LYS A 377 -11.75 -11.14 -9.23
C LYS A 377 -12.84 -10.71 -10.21
N GLU A 378 -12.52 -9.85 -11.16
CA GLU A 378 -13.48 -9.26 -12.09
C GLU A 378 -13.33 -9.81 -13.52
N SER A 379 -12.09 -9.95 -13.97
CA SER A 379 -11.76 -10.33 -15.35
C SER A 379 -12.01 -11.82 -15.62
N PRO A 380 -12.28 -12.20 -16.89
CA PRO A 380 -12.36 -13.60 -17.27
C PRO A 380 -11.06 -14.36 -17.00
N GLN A 381 -11.19 -15.65 -16.71
CA GLN A 381 -10.05 -16.54 -16.55
C GLN A 381 -9.10 -16.48 -17.75
N ARG A 382 -7.79 -16.38 -17.47
CA ARG A 382 -6.73 -16.44 -18.49
C ARG A 382 -6.06 -17.81 -18.44
N VAL A 383 -5.94 -18.47 -19.60
CA VAL A 383 -5.28 -19.77 -19.73
C VAL A 383 -4.16 -19.67 -20.76
N ILE A 384 -2.95 -19.99 -20.34
CA ILE A 384 -1.73 -19.88 -21.13
C ILE A 384 -1.10 -21.25 -21.23
N LYS A 385 -0.63 -21.62 -22.42
CA LYS A 385 0.02 -22.90 -22.69
C LYS A 385 1.27 -22.67 -23.52
N GLY A 386 2.33 -23.43 -23.25
CA GLY A 386 3.56 -23.30 -24.00
C GLY A 386 4.59 -24.37 -23.64
N THR A 387 5.75 -24.30 -24.28
CA THR A 387 6.92 -25.11 -23.94
C THR A 387 7.68 -24.44 -22.80
N PHE A 388 8.15 -25.25 -21.85
CA PHE A 388 8.86 -24.77 -20.67
C PHE A 388 10.35 -24.54 -20.99
N ASP A 389 10.59 -23.49 -21.76
CA ASP A 389 11.90 -22.98 -22.13
C ASP A 389 11.90 -21.44 -22.08
N LYS A 390 13.08 -20.84 -22.19
CA LYS A 390 13.26 -19.39 -22.01
C LYS A 390 12.39 -18.53 -22.94
N LYS A 391 12.04 -19.00 -24.14
CA LYS A 391 11.23 -18.24 -25.10
C LYS A 391 9.77 -18.69 -25.13
N GLY A 392 9.48 -19.90 -24.65
CA GLY A 392 8.12 -20.41 -24.50
C GLY A 392 7.42 -19.94 -23.22
N LEU A 393 8.16 -19.43 -22.24
CA LEU A 393 7.62 -18.86 -20.99
C LEU A 393 7.24 -17.37 -21.16
N PRO A 394 6.28 -16.87 -20.37
CA PRO A 394 6.00 -15.44 -20.29
C PRO A 394 7.20 -14.63 -19.80
N ASP A 395 7.30 -13.37 -20.24
CA ASP A 395 8.47 -12.51 -19.95
C ASP A 395 8.68 -12.28 -18.44
N ASP A 396 7.59 -12.20 -17.69
CA ASP A 396 7.49 -11.99 -16.24
C ASP A 396 7.52 -13.28 -15.41
N TRP A 397 7.63 -14.46 -16.04
CA TRP A 397 7.72 -15.75 -15.34
C TRP A 397 8.83 -15.81 -14.30
N ALA A 398 10.00 -15.26 -14.61
CA ALA A 398 11.17 -15.32 -13.73
C ALA A 398 10.94 -14.59 -12.41
N GLU A 399 10.32 -13.40 -12.48
CA GLU A 399 9.98 -12.58 -11.31
C GLU A 399 8.92 -13.28 -10.44
N PHE A 400 7.87 -13.81 -11.07
CA PHE A 400 6.87 -14.61 -10.36
C PHE A 400 7.50 -15.83 -9.66
N ALA A 401 8.32 -16.61 -10.38
CA ALA A 401 8.93 -17.81 -9.85
C ALA A 401 9.89 -17.50 -8.69
N GLU A 402 10.67 -16.43 -8.78
CA GLU A 402 11.53 -15.94 -7.70
C GLU A 402 10.71 -15.53 -6.47
N THR A 403 9.62 -14.79 -6.67
CA THR A 403 8.73 -14.34 -5.59
C THR A 403 8.14 -15.52 -4.82
N VAL A 404 7.56 -16.51 -5.52
CA VAL A 404 7.00 -17.71 -4.89
C VAL A 404 8.08 -18.57 -4.25
N PHE A 405 9.24 -18.72 -4.90
CA PHE A 405 10.37 -19.47 -4.35
C PHE A 405 10.87 -18.87 -3.04
N ASN A 406 11.07 -17.55 -2.99
CA ASN A 406 11.50 -16.84 -1.80
C ASN A 406 10.47 -16.96 -0.67
N PHE A 407 9.18 -16.85 -1.00
CA PHE A 407 8.09 -17.06 -0.04
C PHE A 407 8.15 -18.45 0.58
N MET A 408 8.28 -19.51 -0.24
CA MET A 408 8.37 -20.88 0.25
C MET A 408 9.66 -21.12 1.06
N CYS A 409 10.79 -20.57 0.62
CA CYS A 409 12.08 -20.73 1.28
C CYS A 409 12.14 -20.02 2.64
N PHE A 410 11.44 -18.90 2.81
CA PHE A 410 11.35 -18.20 4.08
C PHE A 410 10.83 -19.12 5.21
N TYR A 411 9.85 -19.98 4.92
CA TYR A 411 9.32 -20.96 5.87
C TYR A 411 10.13 -22.27 5.89
N GLY A 412 10.77 -22.62 4.78
CA GLY A 412 11.73 -23.71 4.68
C GLY A 412 11.17 -25.09 5.09
N LEU A 413 12.04 -25.94 5.66
CA LEU A 413 11.70 -27.31 6.09
C LEU A 413 11.40 -27.44 7.59
N GLY A 414 11.36 -26.31 8.32
CA GLY A 414 11.20 -26.28 9.77
C GLY A 414 12.41 -26.76 10.57
N GLU A 415 12.27 -26.77 11.89
CA GLU A 415 13.39 -26.99 12.83
C GLU A 415 13.63 -28.45 13.21
N ILE A 416 12.61 -29.32 13.10
CA ILE A 416 12.65 -30.68 13.68
C ILE A 416 13.74 -31.57 13.06
N LEU A 417 14.08 -31.33 11.79
CA LEU A 417 15.14 -32.06 11.07
C LEU A 417 16.46 -31.28 11.02
N ASN A 418 16.52 -30.08 11.62
CA ASN A 418 17.71 -29.24 11.63
C ASN A 418 18.64 -29.65 12.80
N PRO A 419 19.81 -30.26 12.54
CA PRO A 419 20.75 -30.65 13.59
C PRO A 419 21.14 -29.48 14.49
N SER A 420 21.29 -28.30 13.91
CA SER A 420 21.59 -27.06 14.65
C SER A 420 20.51 -26.67 15.66
N VAL A 421 19.33 -27.30 15.64
CA VAL A 421 18.28 -27.10 16.66
C VAL A 421 18.22 -28.29 17.62
N TYR A 422 18.06 -29.52 17.15
CA TYR A 422 17.85 -30.66 18.05
C TYR A 422 19.13 -31.15 18.74
N GLU A 423 20.31 -30.85 18.20
CA GLU A 423 21.60 -31.13 18.87
C GLU A 423 21.95 -30.04 19.89
N LYS A 424 21.20 -28.92 19.97
CA LYS A 424 21.42 -27.90 21.00
C LYS A 424 21.21 -28.49 22.39
N VAL A 425 22.29 -28.63 23.14
CA VAL A 425 22.24 -29.06 24.54
C VAL A 425 21.68 -27.92 25.40
N LYS A 426 20.86 -28.24 26.41
CA LYS A 426 20.44 -27.23 27.40
C LYS A 426 21.53 -27.06 28.45
N ARG A 427 22.04 -25.83 28.60
CA ARG A 427 22.98 -25.46 29.66
C ARG A 427 22.41 -25.75 31.05
N ARG A 428 23.22 -26.37 31.91
CA ARG A 428 22.89 -26.57 33.33
C ARG A 428 23.33 -25.37 34.16
N LYS A 429 22.66 -25.18 35.30
CA LYS A 429 23.03 -24.13 36.26
C LYS A 429 24.47 -24.34 36.74
N GLY A 430 25.33 -23.36 36.50
CA GLY A 430 26.75 -23.39 36.88
C GLY A 430 27.71 -23.78 35.75
N GLU A 431 27.21 -24.13 34.57
CA GLU A 431 28.05 -24.34 33.37
C GLU A 431 28.34 -23.01 32.66
N TYR A 432 29.54 -22.90 32.11
CA TYR A 432 30.02 -21.79 31.30
C TYR A 432 29.73 -22.03 29.81
N ILE A 433 29.44 -20.97 29.07
CA ILE A 433 29.19 -21.03 27.62
C ILE A 433 30.52 -20.84 26.91
N PHE A 434 31.01 -21.90 26.27
CA PHE A 434 32.22 -21.87 25.45
C PHE A 434 31.83 -21.77 23.97
N CYS A 435 32.14 -20.65 23.34
CA CYS A 435 31.97 -20.44 21.91
C CYS A 435 33.30 -20.71 21.19
N SER A 436 33.28 -21.68 20.28
CA SER A 436 34.37 -21.88 19.32
C SER A 436 34.17 -20.92 18.15
N VAL A 437 35.13 -20.02 17.94
CA VAL A 437 35.06 -18.98 16.91
C VAL A 437 36.16 -19.15 15.87
N ILE A 438 35.87 -18.79 14.62
CA ILE A 438 36.85 -18.70 13.54
C ILE A 438 37.03 -17.26 13.09
N PHE A 439 38.25 -16.98 12.65
CA PHE A 439 38.59 -15.75 11.96
C PHE A 439 38.46 -15.99 10.46
N ASP A 440 38.05 -14.99 9.69
CA ASP A 440 37.77 -15.08 8.23
C ASP A 440 38.89 -15.70 7.36
N GLU A 441 40.12 -15.78 7.86
CA GLU A 441 41.28 -16.34 7.14
C GLU A 441 41.95 -17.52 7.88
N GLY A 442 41.35 -17.97 8.97
CA GLY A 442 41.90 -19.01 9.84
C GLY A 442 41.16 -20.34 9.74
N TYR A 443 41.88 -21.42 9.46
CA TYR A 443 41.35 -22.79 9.58
C TYR A 443 41.30 -23.31 11.02
N LYS A 444 41.76 -22.50 11.98
CA LYS A 444 41.81 -22.86 13.41
C LYS A 444 40.73 -22.11 14.16
N SER A 445 39.99 -22.82 14.98
CA SER A 445 39.04 -22.24 15.91
C SER A 445 39.68 -21.96 17.28
N TYR A 446 39.10 -21.01 18.00
CA TYR A 446 39.54 -20.59 19.33
C TYR A 446 38.34 -20.50 20.26
N TYR A 447 38.52 -20.91 21.52
CA TYR A 447 37.47 -20.80 22.53
C TYR A 447 37.43 -19.42 23.17
N TYR A 448 36.23 -18.86 23.26
CA TYR A 448 35.88 -17.70 24.06
C TYR A 448 34.70 -18.04 24.98
N ILE A 449 34.59 -17.34 26.10
CA ILE A 449 33.48 -17.49 27.04
C ILE A 449 32.46 -16.37 26.85
N THR A 450 31.19 -16.65 27.05
CA THR A 450 30.14 -15.62 27.10
C THR A 450 29.17 -15.90 28.23
N ASP A 451 28.49 -14.85 28.70
CA ASP A 451 27.33 -14.95 29.59
C ASP A 451 26.02 -14.68 28.82
N ASP A 452 26.13 -14.38 27.52
CA ASP A 452 25.01 -14.10 26.62
C ASP A 452 24.52 -15.40 25.99
N ASP A 453 23.45 -15.97 26.57
CA ASP A 453 22.76 -17.18 26.08
C ASP A 453 22.01 -16.93 24.73
N SER A 454 21.99 -15.70 24.19
CA SER A 454 21.35 -15.38 22.90
C SER A 454 22.27 -15.51 21.67
N ILE A 455 23.56 -15.82 21.88
CA ILE A 455 24.51 -16.07 20.81
C ILE A 455 24.27 -17.48 20.25
N GLU A 456 24.16 -17.58 18.92
CA GLU A 456 23.94 -18.81 18.18
C GLU A 456 25.10 -19.12 17.24
N VAL A 457 25.21 -20.38 16.81
CA VAL A 457 26.15 -20.77 15.75
C VAL A 457 25.77 -20.06 14.44
N GLY A 458 26.75 -19.46 13.78
CA GLY A 458 26.59 -18.58 12.61
C GLY A 458 26.58 -17.09 12.97
N ASP A 459 26.45 -16.72 14.25
CA ASP A 459 26.52 -15.33 14.65
C ASP A 459 27.93 -14.75 14.50
N PHE A 460 27.99 -13.50 14.07
CA PHE A 460 29.20 -12.70 14.19
C PHE A 460 29.25 -12.02 15.55
N VAL A 461 30.40 -12.10 16.22
CA VAL A 461 30.62 -11.54 17.57
C VAL A 461 31.90 -10.72 17.62
N LEU A 462 31.96 -9.77 18.55
CA LEU A 462 33.13 -8.94 18.78
C LEU A 462 33.96 -9.52 19.93
N VAL A 463 35.24 -9.81 19.67
CA VAL A 463 36.17 -10.39 20.65
C VAL A 463 37.45 -9.57 20.79
N THR A 464 38.19 -9.76 21.88
CA THR A 464 39.53 -9.18 22.04
C THR A 464 40.62 -10.17 21.62
N VAL A 465 41.56 -9.72 20.81
CA VAL A 465 42.64 -10.54 20.25
C VAL A 465 44.00 -10.00 20.68
N GLY A 466 44.98 -10.89 20.83
CA GLY A 466 46.36 -10.51 21.15
C GLY A 466 46.57 -9.98 22.57
N ASN A 467 47.81 -9.60 22.87
CA ASN A 467 48.19 -9.01 24.16
C ASN A 467 47.85 -7.52 24.26
N ASP A 468 47.63 -6.87 23.12
CA ASP A 468 47.20 -5.48 22.99
C ASP A 468 45.67 -5.31 23.11
N ASN A 469 44.93 -6.42 23.21
CA ASN A 469 43.46 -6.47 23.37
C ASN A 469 42.70 -5.65 22.31
N HIS A 470 43.20 -5.63 21.08
CA HIS A 470 42.44 -5.04 19.97
C HIS A 470 41.20 -5.87 19.66
N THR A 471 40.15 -5.23 19.14
CA THR A 471 38.88 -5.90 18.83
C THR A 471 38.88 -6.48 17.43
N ALA A 472 38.31 -7.67 17.28
CA ALA A 472 38.06 -8.32 15.98
C ALA A 472 36.63 -8.87 15.90
N VAL A 473 36.09 -8.93 14.69
CA VAL A 473 34.83 -9.61 14.39
C VAL A 473 35.15 -11.05 13.99
N VAL A 474 34.48 -12.01 14.60
CA VAL A 474 34.68 -13.45 14.38
C VAL A 474 33.33 -14.14 14.27
N GLU A 475 33.29 -15.28 13.57
CA GLU A 475 32.08 -16.09 13.42
C GLU A 475 32.08 -17.22 14.46
N VAL A 476 30.94 -17.42 15.12
CA VAL A 476 30.74 -18.55 16.05
C VAL A 476 30.40 -19.80 15.25
N ILE A 477 31.22 -20.84 15.36
CA ILE A 477 31.02 -22.10 14.61
C ILE A 477 30.55 -23.27 15.47
N ASN A 478 30.69 -23.18 16.79
CA ASN A 478 30.20 -24.17 17.73
C ASN A 478 29.98 -23.55 19.11
N ILE A 479 29.01 -24.08 19.87
CA ILE A 479 28.73 -23.68 21.24
C ILE A 479 28.63 -24.93 22.11
N GLU A 480 29.39 -24.95 23.20
CA GLU A 480 29.47 -26.05 24.14
C GLU A 480 29.33 -25.52 25.57
N TYR A 481 28.85 -26.38 26.47
CA TYR A 481 28.66 -26.04 27.88
C TYR A 481 29.55 -26.93 28.74
N PHE A 482 30.33 -26.31 29.63
CA PHE A 482 31.24 -27.03 30.50
C PHE A 482 31.12 -26.56 31.95
N SER A 483 31.25 -27.49 32.89
CA SER A 483 31.54 -27.16 34.28
C SER A 483 32.95 -26.54 34.39
N GLU A 484 33.29 -25.88 35.51
CA GLU A 484 34.65 -25.34 35.70
C GLU A 484 35.72 -26.45 35.66
N GLU A 485 35.38 -27.64 36.14
CA GLU A 485 36.29 -28.79 36.22
C GLU A 485 36.52 -29.46 34.86
N ASP A 486 35.50 -29.45 33.99
CA ASP A 486 35.53 -30.10 32.67
C ASP A 486 35.88 -29.15 31.52
N ALA A 487 36.13 -27.86 31.83
CA ALA A 487 36.35 -26.84 30.82
C ALA A 487 37.60 -27.13 29.96
N PRO A 488 37.54 -26.95 28.62
CA PRO A 488 38.67 -27.23 27.72
C PRO A 488 39.85 -26.30 27.96
N LEU A 489 39.59 -25.13 28.57
CA LEU A 489 40.59 -24.15 28.99
C LEU A 489 40.19 -23.59 30.37
N PRO A 490 41.16 -23.19 31.21
CA PRO A 490 40.85 -22.56 32.49
C PRO A 490 39.98 -21.31 32.29
N VAL A 491 38.83 -21.26 32.96
CA VAL A 491 37.84 -20.18 32.82
C VAL A 491 38.49 -18.81 33.04
N ASN A 492 39.30 -18.67 34.09
CA ASN A 492 40.00 -17.43 34.44
C ASN A 492 41.07 -16.97 33.42
N LYS A 493 41.47 -17.83 32.47
CA LYS A 493 42.44 -17.51 31.42
C LYS A 493 41.80 -17.38 30.05
N THR A 494 40.55 -17.78 29.90
CA THR A 494 39.84 -17.75 28.63
C THR A 494 39.22 -16.36 28.45
N LYS A 495 39.38 -15.78 27.27
CA LYS A 495 38.86 -14.44 26.97
C LYS A 495 37.35 -14.48 26.79
N HIS A 496 36.68 -13.37 27.11
CA HIS A 496 35.24 -13.24 26.92
C HIS A 496 34.87 -12.61 25.58
N ILE A 497 33.73 -13.04 25.03
CA ILE A 497 33.03 -12.31 23.97
C ILE A 497 32.55 -10.99 24.56
N ILE A 498 32.78 -9.89 23.85
CA ILE A 498 32.37 -8.55 24.29
C ILE A 498 30.85 -8.40 24.12
N ARG A 499 30.35 -8.73 22.93
CA ARG A 499 28.94 -8.71 22.54
C ARG A 499 28.74 -9.28 21.12
N LYS A 500 27.49 -9.53 20.74
CA LYS A 500 27.07 -9.77 19.36
C LYS A 500 27.40 -8.57 18.46
N CYS A 501 27.78 -8.85 17.22
CA CYS A 501 28.16 -7.85 16.22
C CYS A 501 26.94 -7.03 15.81
N THR A 502 27.10 -5.70 15.67
CA THR A 502 26.06 -4.84 15.09
C THR A 502 26.29 -4.63 13.60
N GLU A 503 25.27 -4.19 12.85
CA GLU A 503 25.44 -3.82 11.44
C GLU A 503 26.59 -2.82 11.23
N GLY A 504 26.72 -1.82 12.12
CA GLY A 504 27.81 -0.85 12.06
C GLY A 504 29.21 -1.46 12.22
N ASP A 505 29.36 -2.48 13.06
CA ASP A 505 30.63 -3.20 13.24
C ASP A 505 30.94 -4.07 12.01
N TYR A 506 29.93 -4.76 11.48
CA TYR A 506 30.05 -5.60 10.30
C TYR A 506 30.39 -4.78 9.04
N HIS A 507 29.78 -3.60 8.88
CA HIS A 507 30.14 -2.67 7.81
C HIS A 507 31.54 -2.08 7.97
N ARG A 508 31.97 -1.74 9.19
CA ARG A 508 33.36 -1.30 9.46
C ARG A 508 34.38 -2.41 9.22
N TYR A 509 34.00 -3.65 9.51
CA TYR A 509 34.79 -4.84 9.25
C TYR A 509 34.94 -5.11 7.74
N LYS A 510 33.83 -5.06 6.98
CA LYS A 510 33.86 -5.19 5.51
C LYS A 510 34.51 -3.99 4.81
N SER A 511 34.35 -2.77 5.30
CA SER A 511 34.91 -1.57 4.65
C SER A 511 36.43 -1.46 4.78
N LYS A 512 37.02 -1.93 5.89
CA LYS A 512 38.48 -2.10 6.04
C LYS A 512 39.07 -3.14 5.07
N ARG A 513 38.22 -3.97 4.45
CA ARG A 513 38.60 -5.03 3.49
C ARG A 513 38.39 -4.65 2.02
N ARG A 514 37.83 -3.47 1.70
CA ARG A 514 37.79 -3.01 0.29
C ARG A 514 39.22 -2.72 -0.18
N ASN A 515 39.75 -3.65 -0.97
CA ASN A 515 40.97 -3.49 -1.76
C ASN A 515 40.80 -2.28 -2.71
N PRO A 516 41.70 -1.27 -2.72
CA PRO A 516 41.58 -0.10 -3.58
C PRO A 516 41.78 -0.36 -5.10
N TYR A 517 41.74 -1.62 -5.56
CA TYR A 517 42.12 -2.02 -6.91
C TYR A 517 41.08 -2.83 -7.70
N LEU A 518 39.78 -2.78 -7.36
CA LEU A 518 38.74 -3.33 -8.24
C LEU A 518 37.67 -2.26 -8.54
N PRO A 519 37.49 -1.87 -9.82
CA PRO A 519 36.50 -0.87 -10.22
C PRO A 519 35.08 -1.44 -10.24
N ASN A 520 34.12 -0.53 -10.06
CA ASN A 520 32.66 -0.74 -9.96
C ASN A 520 32.06 -1.51 -11.13
#